data_AF-A0A7W4YG24-F1
#
_entry.id   AF-A0A7W4YG24-F1
#
_cell.length_a   1.000
_cell.length_b   1.000
_cell.length_c   1.000
_cell.angle_alpha   90.00
_cell.angle_beta   90.00
_cell.angle_gamma   90.00
#
_symmetry.space_group_name_H-M   'P 1'
#
loop_
_entity.id
_entity.type
_entity.pdbx_description
1 polymer ?
#
loop_
_entity_poly.entity_id
_entity_poly.type
_entity_poly.pdbx_seq_one_letter_code
_entity_poly.pdbx_strand_id
1 'polypeptide(L)'
;MPDPTQFVDLRNRRFVSERLTPAIYRERVPLTFTSWDVPGEPVPFAEAVAQEYAPFRVGDEWSRPWGTTWFHITGTVPADWEMTDARVEVLVDLGFVSGHPGFQAEGLVWTPEGHILKAIEPRNTAVPLEIGPGDSIDLYIEAASNPDVQGESVYAPTPMGDLATSGDAPNYRTGVLDIGLRDVPVWELAQDVWTLDGLWRELGEEQPRRAEILRGLERLIDTLDPDDISSTAKAGREVLAPLLASPAYASAHHLVAVGHAHIDSAWLWPVRETICKCARAFSNVLSLMDGNDDFLFACSSAQQFAWMKEHYPDLLERIKVRVLDGRFVPVGGMWVESDTNLPGGEAMARQFVAGKGFFIREFGIEPPEVWLPDSFGYSAALPQIVKAAGSKYFLTQKPSWNETNVMPHHTFNWEGIDGSQVFTHFPPVATYNSVLSQEELHKAQRDYKEKGEANSSLVPFGYGNGGGGPTREMVSAAERTRNLEGSPTVEMTSPQAFFEQAEAELEQPRSGPARSTSSSTAAPTPRRRARSAATAEASTSCARQSSGRPPRRSAREPRTRTPSSIQPGRRYCCSSSTTSCRAPPSPGCTRSRRSTTSASRVSSRRSSRRRSAR
;
A
#
# COMPACT_ATOMS: atom_id res chain seq x y z
N MET A 1 -14.17 -21.46 -39.07
CA MET A 1 -14.65 -21.82 -37.72
C MET A 1 -13.94 -20.89 -36.75
N PRO A 2 -14.60 -20.39 -35.69
CA PRO A 2 -13.90 -19.61 -34.67
C PRO A 2 -12.80 -20.47 -34.05
N ASP A 3 -11.74 -19.83 -33.57
CA ASP A 3 -10.63 -20.49 -32.90
C ASP A 3 -11.16 -21.24 -31.65
N PRO A 4 -10.93 -22.57 -31.51
CA PRO A 4 -11.32 -23.33 -30.33
C PRO A 4 -10.90 -22.69 -29.00
N THR A 5 -9.78 -21.96 -28.98
CA THR A 5 -9.29 -21.24 -27.81
C THR A 5 -10.27 -20.17 -27.34
N GLN A 6 -10.87 -19.41 -28.26
CA GLN A 6 -11.82 -18.33 -27.93
C GLN A 6 -13.08 -18.86 -27.24
N PHE A 7 -13.54 -20.05 -27.62
CA PHE A 7 -14.70 -20.68 -26.98
C PHE A 7 -14.40 -21.13 -25.55
N VAL A 8 -13.23 -21.74 -25.32
CA VAL A 8 -12.80 -22.13 -23.97
C VAL A 8 -12.64 -20.91 -23.08
N ASP A 9 -12.02 -19.83 -23.60
CA ASP A 9 -11.84 -18.57 -22.87
C ASP A 9 -13.18 -17.97 -22.41
N LEU A 10 -14.14 -17.82 -23.32
CA LEU A 10 -15.47 -17.28 -23.00
C LEU A 10 -16.23 -18.17 -22.01
N ARG A 11 -16.14 -19.50 -22.17
CA ARG A 11 -16.79 -20.45 -21.26
C ARG A 11 -16.18 -20.39 -19.87
N ASN A 12 -14.85 -20.30 -19.76
CA ASN A 12 -14.13 -20.18 -18.49
C ASN A 12 -14.49 -18.88 -17.77
N ARG A 13 -14.41 -17.73 -18.47
CA ARG A 13 -14.76 -16.43 -17.88
C ARG A 13 -16.19 -16.41 -17.33
N ARG A 14 -17.15 -16.90 -18.12
CA ARG A 14 -18.55 -17.00 -17.70
C ARG A 14 -18.71 -17.91 -16.48
N PHE A 15 -18.07 -19.08 -16.50
CA PHE A 15 -18.11 -20.02 -15.39
C PHE A 15 -17.56 -19.41 -14.10
N VAL A 16 -16.40 -18.75 -14.17
CA VAL A 16 -15.77 -18.10 -13.01
C VAL A 16 -16.67 -17.02 -12.43
N SER A 17 -17.22 -16.14 -13.27
CA SER A 17 -18.04 -15.01 -12.81
C SER A 17 -19.42 -15.41 -12.32
N GLU A 18 -20.09 -16.35 -13.01
CA GLU A 18 -21.50 -16.68 -12.74
C GLU A 18 -21.67 -17.85 -11.78
N ARG A 19 -20.67 -18.73 -11.64
CA ARG A 19 -20.79 -19.99 -10.88
C ARG A 19 -19.73 -20.15 -9.79
N LEU A 20 -18.45 -20.09 -10.13
CA LEU A 20 -17.37 -20.39 -9.18
C LEU A 20 -17.25 -19.32 -8.08
N THR A 21 -17.13 -18.04 -8.45
CA THR A 21 -16.94 -16.94 -7.49
C THR A 21 -18.14 -16.78 -6.55
N PRO A 22 -19.40 -16.82 -7.04
CA PRO A 22 -20.56 -16.78 -6.14
C PRO A 22 -20.65 -17.95 -5.16
N ALA A 23 -20.07 -19.11 -5.50
CA ALA A 23 -20.10 -20.31 -4.66
C ALA A 23 -19.00 -20.35 -3.58
N ILE A 24 -18.11 -19.35 -3.50
CA ILE A 24 -17.06 -19.28 -2.46
C ILE A 24 -17.66 -19.35 -1.05
N TYR A 25 -18.86 -18.81 -0.86
CA TYR A 25 -19.60 -18.93 0.39
C TYR A 25 -20.80 -19.85 0.18
N ARG A 26 -20.85 -20.95 0.93
CA ARG A 26 -21.98 -21.90 0.88
C ARG A 26 -23.28 -21.22 1.29
N GLU A 27 -23.16 -20.49 2.40
CA GLU A 27 -24.26 -19.85 3.08
C GLU A 27 -23.80 -18.51 3.66
N ARG A 28 -24.74 -17.59 3.76
CA ARG A 28 -24.56 -16.28 4.40
C ARG A 28 -25.82 -15.91 5.15
N VAL A 29 -25.66 -15.34 6.33
CA VAL A 29 -26.77 -14.85 7.16
C VAL A 29 -26.48 -13.40 7.56
N PRO A 30 -27.44 -12.47 7.43
CA PRO A 30 -27.25 -11.09 7.86
C PRO A 30 -26.96 -11.00 9.36
N LEU A 31 -26.03 -10.12 9.72
CA LEU A 31 -25.74 -9.78 11.12
C LEU A 31 -26.54 -8.55 11.55
N THR A 32 -26.63 -8.31 12.87
CA THR A 32 -27.25 -7.12 13.43
C THR A 32 -26.23 -6.00 13.58
N PHE A 33 -26.58 -4.81 13.09
CA PHE A 33 -25.74 -3.63 13.13
C PHE A 33 -26.39 -2.50 13.90
N THR A 34 -25.57 -1.84 14.70
CA THR A 34 -25.86 -0.51 15.21
C THR A 34 -24.67 0.39 14.89
N SER A 35 -24.89 1.70 14.81
CA SER A 35 -23.85 2.65 14.46
C SER A 35 -23.84 3.86 15.39
N TRP A 36 -22.66 4.47 15.51
CA TRP A 36 -22.46 5.75 16.14
C TRP A 36 -21.53 6.61 15.27
N ASP A 37 -22.07 7.71 14.75
CA ASP A 37 -21.31 8.67 13.96
C ASP A 37 -20.54 9.63 14.85
N VAL A 38 -19.22 9.69 14.68
CA VAL A 38 -18.35 10.54 15.48
C VAL A 38 -18.58 12.03 15.11
N PRO A 39 -18.93 12.90 16.07
CA PRO A 39 -19.23 14.30 15.76
C PRO A 39 -18.04 15.10 15.23
N GLY A 40 -16.80 14.64 15.43
CA GLY A 40 -15.56 15.35 15.08
C GLY A 40 -14.49 14.43 14.52
N GLU A 41 -13.28 14.55 15.08
CA GLU A 41 -12.12 13.71 14.77
C GLU A 41 -12.28 12.29 15.35
N PRO A 42 -11.58 11.29 14.80
CA PRO A 42 -11.58 9.92 15.34
C PRO A 42 -11.25 9.90 16.84
N VAL A 43 -11.93 9.03 17.58
CA VAL A 43 -11.76 8.86 19.04
C VAL A 43 -11.15 7.50 19.38
N PRO A 44 -10.46 7.35 20.53
CA PRO A 44 -9.96 6.05 20.97
C PRO A 44 -11.08 5.04 21.21
N PHE A 45 -10.78 3.75 21.05
CA PHE A 45 -11.73 2.63 21.25
C PHE A 45 -12.54 2.74 22.55
N ALA A 46 -11.87 3.01 23.68
CA ALA A 46 -12.51 3.09 25.00
C ALA A 46 -13.58 4.19 25.10
N GLU A 47 -13.45 5.27 24.31
CA GLU A 47 -14.46 6.33 24.23
C GLU A 47 -15.62 5.90 23.33
N ALA A 48 -15.33 5.26 22.20
CA ALA A 48 -16.32 4.84 21.22
C ALA A 48 -17.29 3.78 21.78
N VAL A 49 -16.78 2.74 22.44
CA VAL A 49 -17.64 1.65 22.97
C VAL A 49 -18.53 2.08 24.14
N ALA A 50 -18.26 3.23 24.75
CA ALA A 50 -19.08 3.80 25.81
C ALA A 50 -20.27 4.63 25.29
N GLN A 51 -20.39 4.80 23.96
CA GLN A 51 -21.43 5.62 23.34
C GLN A 51 -22.74 4.86 23.18
N GLU A 52 -23.80 5.61 22.88
CA GLU A 52 -25.10 5.05 22.54
C GLU A 52 -25.18 4.83 21.02
N TYR A 53 -25.28 3.56 20.61
CA TYR A 53 -25.37 3.18 19.21
C TYR A 53 -26.83 3.10 18.76
N ALA A 54 -27.12 3.64 17.58
CA ALA A 54 -28.44 3.64 16.96
C ALA A 54 -28.60 2.45 15.98
N PRO A 55 -29.81 1.91 15.78
CA PRO A 55 -30.04 0.88 14.77
C PRO A 55 -29.59 1.32 13.37
N PHE A 56 -28.88 0.43 12.66
CA PHE A 56 -28.39 0.69 11.31
C PHE A 56 -28.76 -0.48 10.39
N ARG A 57 -29.13 -0.21 9.13
CA ARG A 57 -29.51 -1.24 8.15
C ARG A 57 -28.54 -1.28 6.98
N VAL A 58 -28.34 -2.47 6.43
CA VAL A 58 -27.70 -2.65 5.12
C VAL A 58 -28.38 -1.75 4.10
N GLY A 59 -27.57 -1.00 3.34
CA GLY A 59 -28.04 -0.05 2.35
C GLY A 59 -28.35 1.33 2.92
N ASP A 60 -28.21 1.59 4.22
CA ASP A 60 -28.23 2.95 4.76
C ASP A 60 -26.96 3.73 4.37
N GLU A 61 -27.12 5.03 4.20
CA GLU A 61 -26.00 5.96 3.96
C GLU A 61 -25.31 6.31 5.28
N TRP A 62 -23.99 6.51 5.24
CA TRP A 62 -23.22 6.79 6.43
C TRP A 62 -22.10 7.81 6.18
N SER A 63 -21.81 8.57 7.24
CA SER A 63 -20.73 9.54 7.44
C SER A 63 -20.45 10.56 6.33
N ARG A 64 -20.28 11.80 6.75
CA ARG A 64 -19.65 12.88 5.96
C ARG A 64 -18.21 12.52 5.52
N PRO A 65 -17.67 13.16 4.46
CA PRO A 65 -16.28 13.01 4.07
C PRO A 65 -15.32 13.25 5.24
N TRP A 66 -14.28 12.42 5.34
CA TRP A 66 -13.28 12.43 6.41
C TRP A 66 -13.82 12.16 7.82
N GLY A 67 -15.09 11.80 7.94
CA GLY A 67 -15.71 11.40 9.20
C GLY A 67 -15.38 9.96 9.59
N THR A 68 -15.71 9.62 10.83
CA THR A 68 -15.59 8.27 11.38
C THR A 68 -16.94 7.82 11.87
N THR A 69 -17.30 6.57 11.57
CA THR A 69 -18.46 5.89 12.11
C THR A 69 -17.99 4.62 12.80
N TRP A 70 -18.42 4.41 14.02
CA TRP A 70 -18.26 3.12 14.66
C TRP A 70 -19.50 2.27 14.41
N PHE A 71 -19.30 1.07 13.88
CA PHE A 71 -20.34 0.05 13.79
C PHE A 71 -20.15 -0.97 14.90
N HIS A 72 -21.22 -1.36 15.58
CA HIS A 72 -21.24 -2.50 16.50
C HIS A 72 -22.05 -3.63 15.87
N ILE A 73 -21.41 -4.79 15.76
CA ILE A 73 -21.86 -5.94 14.99
C ILE A 73 -22.10 -7.09 15.94
N THR A 74 -23.32 -7.62 15.92
CA THR A 74 -23.70 -8.75 16.76
C THR A 74 -24.43 -9.82 15.96
N GLY A 75 -24.31 -11.06 16.41
CA GLY A 75 -25.02 -12.18 15.84
C GLY A 75 -24.61 -13.51 16.43
N THR A 76 -24.97 -14.59 15.75
CA THR A 76 -24.63 -15.95 16.16
C THR A 76 -24.37 -16.77 14.91
N VAL A 77 -23.36 -17.64 14.96
CA VAL A 77 -23.14 -18.62 13.90
C VAL A 77 -24.33 -19.59 13.89
N PRO A 78 -25.03 -19.80 12.76
CA PRO A 78 -26.13 -20.75 12.70
C PRO A 78 -25.72 -22.14 13.20
N ALA A 79 -26.56 -22.73 14.06
CA ALA A 79 -26.24 -23.97 14.77
C ALA A 79 -26.21 -25.21 13.85
N ASP A 80 -26.80 -25.11 12.66
CA ASP A 80 -26.91 -26.15 11.65
C ASP A 80 -25.81 -26.08 10.57
N TRP A 81 -24.90 -25.10 10.65
CA TRP A 81 -23.80 -24.98 9.70
C TRP A 81 -22.82 -26.16 9.77
N GLU A 82 -22.57 -26.78 8.62
CA GLU A 82 -21.59 -27.85 8.48
C GLU A 82 -20.18 -27.28 8.25
N MET A 83 -19.32 -27.43 9.25
CA MET A 83 -17.96 -26.86 9.25
C MET A 83 -16.92 -27.67 8.46
N THR A 84 -17.29 -28.85 7.92
CA THR A 84 -16.37 -29.69 7.13
C THR A 84 -15.83 -28.89 5.95
N ASP A 85 -14.50 -28.72 5.91
CA ASP A 85 -13.80 -27.94 4.88
C ASP A 85 -14.34 -26.50 4.71
N ALA A 86 -14.84 -25.90 5.79
CA ALA A 86 -15.35 -24.54 5.78
C ALA A 86 -14.75 -23.69 6.90
N ARG A 87 -14.85 -22.37 6.73
CA ARG A 87 -14.40 -21.38 7.72
C ARG A 87 -15.44 -20.27 7.87
N VAL A 88 -15.62 -19.80 9.10
CA VAL A 88 -16.51 -18.67 9.41
C VAL A 88 -15.78 -17.36 9.16
N GLU A 89 -16.40 -16.46 8.39
CA GLU A 89 -15.88 -15.11 8.15
C GLU A 89 -17.00 -14.08 8.25
N VAL A 90 -16.72 -12.92 8.83
CA VAL A 90 -17.61 -11.76 8.75
C VAL A 90 -17.30 -11.01 7.47
N LEU A 91 -18.33 -10.78 6.65
CA LEU A 91 -18.26 -10.15 5.35
C LEU A 91 -18.77 -8.72 5.46
N VAL A 92 -17.90 -7.76 5.16
CA VAL A 92 -18.20 -6.34 5.31
C VAL A 92 -17.89 -5.59 4.02
N ASP A 93 -18.92 -4.98 3.46
CA ASP A 93 -18.83 -3.99 2.40
C ASP A 93 -19.32 -2.65 2.93
N LEU A 94 -18.39 -1.73 3.15
CA LEU A 94 -18.68 -0.38 3.64
C LEU A 94 -19.27 0.53 2.54
N GLY A 95 -19.51 0.01 1.34
CA GLY A 95 -19.96 0.77 0.17
C GLY A 95 -18.81 1.06 -0.78
N PHE A 96 -17.88 0.11 -0.94
CA PHE A 96 -16.67 0.32 -1.73
C PHE A 96 -17.02 0.69 -3.17
N VAL A 97 -16.44 1.78 -3.67
CA VAL A 97 -16.58 2.21 -5.05
C VAL A 97 -15.53 1.54 -5.93
N SER A 98 -15.81 1.44 -7.23
CA SER A 98 -14.86 0.87 -8.20
C SER A 98 -13.57 1.71 -8.21
N GLY A 99 -12.47 1.12 -7.75
CA GLY A 99 -11.21 1.84 -7.60
C GLY A 99 -10.12 1.01 -6.91
N HIS A 100 -9.04 1.68 -6.52
CA HIS A 100 -7.91 1.08 -5.81
C HIS A 100 -8.12 1.16 -4.29
N PRO A 101 -7.65 0.17 -3.51
CA PRO A 101 -7.53 0.30 -2.05
C PRO A 101 -6.69 1.53 -1.68
N GLY A 102 -6.95 2.13 -0.52
CA GLY A 102 -6.19 3.29 -0.01
C GLY A 102 -6.81 4.67 -0.20
N PHE A 103 -7.80 4.83 -1.09
CA PHE A 103 -8.38 6.14 -1.44
C PHE A 103 -9.88 6.24 -1.14
N GLN A 104 -10.41 5.39 -0.28
CA GLN A 104 -11.85 5.32 -0.02
C GLN A 104 -12.13 4.77 1.38
N ALA A 105 -13.38 4.41 1.65
CA ALA A 105 -13.80 3.80 2.90
C ALA A 105 -12.88 2.64 3.33
N GLU A 106 -12.53 2.63 4.61
CA GLU A 106 -11.68 1.62 5.24
C GLU A 106 -12.16 1.42 6.68
N GLY A 107 -12.02 0.21 7.22
CA GLY A 107 -12.45 -0.12 8.58
C GLY A 107 -11.37 -0.85 9.36
N LEU A 108 -11.27 -0.57 10.66
CA LEU A 108 -10.44 -1.33 11.60
C LEU A 108 -11.36 -2.12 12.54
N VAL A 109 -11.14 -3.43 12.66
CA VAL A 109 -12.03 -4.32 13.43
C VAL A 109 -11.43 -4.62 14.80
N TRP A 110 -12.26 -4.45 15.82
CA TRP A 110 -11.93 -4.55 17.23
C TRP A 110 -12.81 -5.59 17.92
N THR A 111 -12.24 -6.32 18.87
CA THR A 111 -13.01 -7.12 19.84
C THR A 111 -13.60 -6.20 20.93
N PRO A 112 -14.60 -6.65 21.70
CA PRO A 112 -15.16 -5.88 22.82
C PRO A 112 -14.12 -5.53 23.90
N GLU A 113 -13.06 -6.33 24.01
CA GLU A 113 -11.93 -6.10 24.93
C GLU A 113 -10.95 -5.04 24.43
N GLY A 114 -11.10 -4.55 23.19
CA GLY A 114 -10.24 -3.53 22.60
C GLY A 114 -9.02 -4.08 21.86
N HIS A 115 -9.05 -5.35 21.45
CA HIS A 115 -8.00 -5.94 20.63
C HIS A 115 -8.29 -5.77 19.14
N ILE A 116 -7.30 -5.32 18.37
CA ILE A 116 -7.39 -5.24 16.90
C ILE A 116 -7.25 -6.65 16.31
N LEU A 117 -8.26 -7.08 15.55
CA LEU A 117 -8.24 -8.34 14.83
C LEU A 117 -7.57 -8.19 13.46
N LYS A 118 -8.14 -7.33 12.63
CA LYS A 118 -7.82 -7.14 11.21
C LYS A 118 -8.49 -5.85 10.72
N ALA A 119 -8.15 -5.37 9.54
CA ALA A 119 -8.86 -4.31 8.85
C ALA A 119 -9.65 -4.82 7.63
N ILE A 120 -10.58 -3.98 7.20
CA ILE A 120 -11.41 -4.16 6.01
C ILE A 120 -11.23 -2.98 5.06
N GLU A 121 -11.19 -3.28 3.77
CA GLU A 121 -10.95 -2.30 2.70
C GLU A 121 -11.35 -2.94 1.36
N PRO A 122 -11.38 -2.19 0.25
CA PRO A 122 -11.64 -2.77 -1.05
C PRO A 122 -10.69 -3.95 -1.33
N ARG A 123 -11.24 -5.07 -1.83
CA ARG A 123 -10.50 -6.32 -2.11
C ARG A 123 -9.93 -7.04 -0.87
N ASN A 124 -10.29 -6.62 0.34
CA ASN A 124 -10.05 -7.34 1.59
C ASN A 124 -11.25 -7.11 2.52
N THR A 125 -12.34 -7.83 2.25
CA THR A 125 -13.67 -7.58 2.84
C THR A 125 -14.09 -8.60 3.89
N ALA A 126 -13.22 -9.57 4.19
CA ALA A 126 -13.52 -10.70 5.06
C ALA A 126 -12.67 -10.66 6.33
N VAL A 127 -13.32 -10.83 7.48
CA VAL A 127 -12.68 -10.98 8.79
C VAL A 127 -12.84 -12.43 9.24
N PRO A 128 -11.78 -13.25 9.19
CA PRO A 128 -11.85 -14.64 9.65
C PRO A 128 -12.02 -14.69 11.17
N LEU A 129 -12.86 -15.62 11.64
CA LEU A 129 -13.11 -15.84 13.06
C LEU A 129 -12.89 -17.32 13.42
N GLU A 130 -12.22 -17.55 14.54
CA GLU A 130 -12.02 -18.89 15.12
C GLU A 130 -13.20 -19.24 16.05
N ILE A 131 -14.38 -19.40 15.46
CA ILE A 131 -15.65 -19.73 16.12
C ILE A 131 -16.42 -20.79 15.34
N GLY A 132 -17.39 -21.45 15.99
CA GLY A 132 -18.19 -22.53 15.42
C GLY A 132 -19.70 -22.35 15.58
N PRO A 133 -20.50 -23.35 15.12
CA PRO A 133 -21.95 -23.32 15.18
C PRO A 133 -22.48 -23.04 16.60
N GLY A 134 -23.35 -22.04 16.72
CA GLY A 134 -23.92 -21.59 18.00
C GLY A 134 -23.11 -20.55 18.77
N ASP A 135 -21.87 -20.26 18.37
CA ASP A 135 -21.06 -19.24 19.02
C ASP A 135 -21.55 -17.81 18.68
N SER A 136 -21.40 -16.90 19.64
CA SER A 136 -21.79 -15.49 19.49
C SER A 136 -20.72 -14.67 18.79
N ILE A 137 -21.16 -13.67 18.03
CA ILE A 137 -20.32 -12.66 17.38
C ILE A 137 -20.60 -11.34 18.08
N ASP A 138 -19.54 -10.66 18.49
CA ASP A 138 -19.57 -9.33 19.08
C ASP A 138 -18.30 -8.59 18.67
N LEU A 139 -18.42 -7.61 17.77
CA LEU A 139 -17.30 -6.90 17.16
C LEU A 139 -17.63 -5.42 16.94
N TYR A 140 -16.60 -4.59 16.95
CA TYR A 140 -16.70 -3.18 16.59
C TYR A 140 -15.87 -2.88 15.33
N ILE A 141 -16.37 -2.01 14.45
CA ILE A 141 -15.63 -1.53 13.28
C ILE A 141 -15.52 -0.02 13.35
N GLU A 142 -14.29 0.48 13.44
CA GLU A 142 -13.96 1.89 13.25
C GLU A 142 -13.84 2.16 11.74
N ALA A 143 -14.92 2.65 11.12
CA ALA A 143 -14.97 2.94 9.69
C ALA A 143 -14.64 4.41 9.39
N ALA A 144 -13.60 4.64 8.59
CA ALA A 144 -13.24 5.95 8.06
C ALA A 144 -13.93 6.21 6.73
N SER A 145 -14.64 7.33 6.63
CA SER A 145 -15.33 7.79 5.42
C SER A 145 -14.43 8.68 4.56
N ASN A 146 -13.25 8.16 4.21
CA ASN A 146 -12.29 8.87 3.37
C ASN A 146 -12.92 9.08 1.98
N PRO A 147 -13.06 10.30 1.46
CA PRO A 147 -13.58 10.51 0.12
C PRO A 147 -12.60 10.03 -0.95
N ASP A 148 -13.13 9.62 -2.10
CA ASP A 148 -12.33 9.40 -3.29
C ASP A 148 -11.87 10.75 -3.86
N VAL A 149 -10.67 11.16 -3.44
CA VAL A 149 -10.04 12.42 -3.87
C VAL A 149 -9.45 12.30 -5.28
N GLN A 150 -9.18 11.08 -5.78
CA GLN A 150 -8.70 10.89 -7.15
C GLN A 150 -9.84 11.00 -8.17
N GLY A 151 -11.01 10.47 -7.84
CA GLY A 151 -12.17 10.40 -8.75
C GLY A 151 -11.81 9.84 -10.13
N GLU A 152 -12.49 10.31 -11.18
CA GLU A 152 -12.20 9.91 -12.57
C GLU A 152 -10.96 10.61 -13.17
N SER A 153 -10.41 11.66 -12.51
CA SER A 153 -9.29 12.45 -13.04
C SER A 153 -8.37 12.95 -11.93
N VAL A 154 -7.15 12.41 -11.89
CA VAL A 154 -6.11 12.59 -10.87
C VAL A 154 -5.71 14.07 -10.61
N TYR A 155 -6.01 14.99 -11.52
CA TYR A 155 -5.58 16.41 -11.43
C TYR A 155 -6.73 17.42 -11.44
N ALA A 156 -7.98 16.97 -11.41
CA ALA A 156 -9.12 17.88 -11.34
C ALA A 156 -9.21 18.52 -9.94
N PRO A 157 -9.51 19.83 -9.82
CA PRO A 157 -9.81 20.43 -8.53
C PRO A 157 -10.99 19.72 -7.87
N THR A 158 -10.85 19.40 -6.58
CA THR A 158 -11.88 18.71 -5.80
C THR A 158 -12.21 19.49 -4.53
N PRO A 159 -13.50 19.60 -4.14
CA PRO A 159 -13.90 20.21 -2.87
C PRO A 159 -13.55 19.34 -1.66
N MET A 160 -13.08 18.11 -1.87
CA MET A 160 -12.81 17.16 -0.78
C MET A 160 -11.48 17.43 -0.05
N GLY A 161 -10.65 18.37 -0.50
CA GLY A 161 -9.33 18.62 0.10
C GLY A 161 -9.33 19.40 1.42
N ASP A 162 -10.45 20.03 1.81
CA ASP A 162 -10.59 20.82 3.04
C ASP A 162 -11.97 20.59 3.67
N LEU A 163 -12.03 20.51 5.01
CA LEU A 163 -13.27 20.33 5.77
C LEU A 163 -14.28 21.46 5.50
N ALA A 164 -13.81 22.67 5.21
CA ALA A 164 -14.68 23.80 4.89
C ALA A 164 -15.37 23.67 3.53
N THR A 165 -14.86 22.81 2.64
CA THR A 165 -15.39 22.63 1.28
C THR A 165 -16.00 21.26 1.02
N SER A 166 -15.66 20.25 1.83
CA SER A 166 -16.13 18.86 1.62
C SER A 166 -17.62 18.67 1.87
N GLY A 167 -18.25 19.55 2.67
CA GLY A 167 -19.65 19.43 3.06
C GLY A 167 -19.91 18.27 4.02
N ASP A 168 -21.20 18.07 4.35
CA ASP A 168 -21.67 17.12 5.37
C ASP A 168 -22.53 15.99 4.82
N ALA A 169 -22.68 15.89 3.50
CA ALA A 169 -23.48 14.83 2.89
C ALA A 169 -22.84 13.46 3.13
N PRO A 170 -23.63 12.40 3.39
CA PRO A 170 -23.10 11.05 3.49
C PRO A 170 -22.31 10.63 2.25
N ASN A 171 -21.16 9.99 2.46
CA ASN A 171 -20.20 9.66 1.41
C ASN A 171 -20.40 8.24 0.88
N TYR A 172 -20.94 7.34 1.70
CA TYR A 172 -21.02 5.91 1.41
C TYR A 172 -22.38 5.33 1.75
N ARG A 173 -22.70 4.21 1.09
CA ARG A 173 -23.87 3.39 1.36
C ARG A 173 -23.42 1.94 1.53
N THR A 174 -23.70 1.34 2.68
CA THR A 174 -23.23 -0.01 2.98
C THR A 174 -23.80 -1.05 2.02
N GLY A 175 -22.97 -2.06 1.71
CA GLY A 175 -23.35 -3.22 0.92
C GLY A 175 -23.62 -4.43 1.83
N VAL A 176 -22.93 -5.54 1.56
CA VAL A 176 -23.02 -6.79 2.33
C VAL A 176 -22.54 -6.61 3.77
N LEU A 177 -23.31 -7.14 4.73
CA LEU A 177 -22.99 -7.16 6.16
C LEU A 177 -23.45 -8.47 6.79
N ASP A 178 -22.74 -9.55 6.44
CA ASP A 178 -23.17 -10.93 6.73
C ASP A 178 -22.11 -11.68 7.53
N ILE A 179 -22.51 -12.74 8.23
CA ILE A 179 -21.62 -13.86 8.51
C ILE A 179 -21.70 -14.84 7.34
N GLY A 180 -20.56 -15.29 6.85
CA GLY A 180 -20.44 -16.25 5.75
C GLY A 180 -19.71 -17.52 6.14
N LEU A 181 -20.17 -18.64 5.59
CA LEU A 181 -19.50 -19.94 5.67
C LEU A 181 -18.69 -20.14 4.38
N ARG A 182 -17.40 -19.80 4.41
CA ARG A 182 -16.50 -19.94 3.25
C ARG A 182 -16.21 -21.41 3.00
N ASP A 183 -16.49 -21.88 1.79
CA ASP A 183 -16.08 -23.18 1.29
C ASP A 183 -14.60 -23.13 0.90
N VAL A 184 -13.76 -23.86 1.64
CA VAL A 184 -12.32 -23.86 1.42
C VAL A 184 -11.97 -24.50 0.07
N PRO A 185 -12.45 -25.71 -0.29
CA PRO A 185 -12.24 -26.30 -1.62
C PRO A 185 -12.63 -25.40 -2.78
N VAL A 186 -13.77 -24.69 -2.70
CA VAL A 186 -14.21 -23.77 -3.75
C VAL A 186 -13.29 -22.56 -3.84
N TRP A 187 -12.91 -21.98 -2.71
CA TRP A 187 -11.96 -20.86 -2.67
C TRP A 187 -10.61 -21.26 -3.29
N GLU A 188 -10.07 -22.41 -2.89
CA GLU A 188 -8.82 -22.94 -3.44
C GLU A 188 -8.92 -23.21 -4.95
N LEU A 189 -10.04 -23.75 -5.41
CA LEU A 189 -10.29 -23.97 -6.83
C LEU A 189 -10.32 -22.64 -7.61
N ALA A 190 -10.90 -21.58 -7.04
CA ALA A 190 -10.87 -20.26 -7.65
C ALA A 190 -9.44 -19.73 -7.83
N GLN A 191 -8.57 -19.98 -6.86
CA GLN A 191 -7.14 -19.61 -6.95
C GLN A 191 -6.38 -20.45 -8.00
N ASP A 192 -6.68 -21.76 -8.07
CA ASP A 192 -6.13 -22.67 -9.08
C ASP A 192 -6.50 -22.21 -10.50
N VAL A 193 -7.78 -21.86 -10.72
CA VAL A 193 -8.29 -21.34 -11.99
C VAL A 193 -7.67 -19.98 -12.31
N TRP A 194 -7.60 -19.05 -11.36
CA TRP A 194 -7.01 -17.73 -11.59
C TRP A 194 -5.54 -17.83 -12.05
N THR A 195 -4.77 -18.71 -11.41
CA THR A 195 -3.35 -18.93 -11.74
C THR A 195 -3.19 -19.50 -13.15
N LEU A 196 -3.91 -20.58 -13.46
CA LEU A 196 -3.80 -21.25 -14.76
C LEU A 196 -4.41 -20.41 -15.90
N ASP A 197 -5.53 -19.72 -15.65
CA ASP A 197 -6.14 -18.80 -16.62
C ASP A 197 -5.22 -17.64 -16.97
N GLY A 198 -4.50 -17.09 -15.97
CA GLY A 198 -3.45 -16.10 -16.23
C GLY A 198 -2.30 -16.68 -17.05
N LEU A 199 -1.86 -17.89 -16.71
CA LEU A 199 -0.62 -18.46 -17.26
C LEU A 199 -0.75 -18.76 -18.75
N TRP A 200 -1.82 -19.44 -19.17
CA TRP A 200 -1.95 -19.83 -20.59
C TRP A 200 -1.99 -18.61 -21.54
N ARG A 201 -2.41 -17.44 -21.05
CA ARG A 201 -2.43 -16.18 -21.81
C ARG A 201 -1.04 -15.60 -22.05
N GLU A 202 -0.08 -15.91 -21.18
CA GLU A 202 1.32 -15.46 -21.30
C GLU A 202 2.19 -16.45 -22.09
N LEU A 203 1.73 -17.67 -22.32
CA LEU A 203 2.44 -18.69 -23.09
C LEU A 203 2.23 -18.51 -24.61
N GLY A 204 3.26 -18.86 -25.38
CA GLY A 204 3.19 -18.85 -26.84
C GLY A 204 2.22 -19.89 -27.40
N GLU A 205 1.60 -19.59 -28.54
CA GLU A 205 0.62 -20.48 -29.18
C GLU A 205 1.22 -21.84 -29.60
N GLU A 206 2.53 -21.87 -29.86
CA GLU A 206 3.29 -23.05 -30.24
C GLU A 206 3.60 -23.99 -29.07
N GLN A 207 3.42 -23.55 -27.82
CA GLN A 207 3.84 -24.31 -26.64
C GLN A 207 2.78 -25.36 -26.26
N PRO A 208 3.15 -26.66 -26.16
CA PRO A 208 2.22 -27.71 -25.72
C PRO A 208 1.58 -27.41 -24.36
N ARG A 209 2.36 -26.82 -23.45
CA ARG A 209 1.93 -26.40 -22.11
C ARG A 209 0.68 -25.52 -22.13
N ARG A 210 0.60 -24.57 -23.08
CA ARG A 210 -0.57 -23.71 -23.26
C ARG A 210 -1.82 -24.53 -23.60
N ALA A 211 -1.69 -25.47 -24.53
CA ALA A 211 -2.80 -26.34 -24.95
C ALA A 211 -3.23 -27.29 -23.82
N GLU A 212 -2.29 -27.81 -23.04
CA GLU A 212 -2.57 -28.65 -21.88
C GLU A 212 -3.41 -27.93 -20.82
N ILE A 213 -3.05 -26.68 -20.51
CA ILE A 213 -3.79 -25.85 -19.56
C ILE A 213 -5.21 -25.57 -20.07
N LEU A 214 -5.36 -25.14 -21.32
CA LEU A 214 -6.68 -24.89 -21.93
C LEU A 214 -7.57 -26.15 -21.89
N ARG A 215 -7.01 -27.32 -22.20
CA ARG A 215 -7.73 -28.59 -22.10
C ARG A 215 -8.05 -28.98 -20.66
N GLY A 216 -7.18 -28.64 -19.71
CA GLY A 216 -7.45 -28.83 -18.28
C GLY A 216 -8.62 -27.98 -17.80
N LEU A 217 -8.65 -26.69 -18.18
CA LEU A 217 -9.75 -25.78 -17.87
C LEU A 217 -11.06 -26.21 -18.54
N GLU A 218 -11.00 -26.75 -19.77
CA GLU A 218 -12.18 -27.35 -20.42
C GLU A 218 -12.71 -28.57 -19.64
N ARG A 219 -11.82 -29.52 -19.30
CA ARG A 219 -12.18 -30.69 -18.49
C ARG A 219 -12.71 -30.32 -17.12
N LEU A 220 -12.15 -29.27 -16.50
CA LEU A 220 -12.64 -28.74 -15.24
C LEU A 220 -14.12 -28.36 -15.35
N ILE A 221 -14.46 -27.54 -16.35
CA ILE A 221 -15.84 -27.07 -16.52
C ILE A 221 -16.78 -28.23 -16.88
N ASP A 222 -16.28 -29.28 -17.55
CA ASP A 222 -17.06 -30.51 -17.82
C ASP A 222 -17.22 -31.41 -16.58
N THR A 223 -16.35 -31.27 -15.58
CA THR A 223 -16.36 -32.07 -14.33
C THR A 223 -17.24 -31.45 -13.25
N LEU A 224 -17.31 -30.12 -13.20
CA LEU A 224 -18.05 -29.40 -12.16
C LEU A 224 -19.56 -29.39 -12.47
N ASP A 225 -20.35 -29.56 -11.42
CA ASP A 225 -21.79 -29.32 -11.49
C ASP A 225 -22.04 -27.82 -11.30
N PRO A 226 -22.53 -27.08 -12.32
CA PRO A 226 -22.78 -25.65 -12.21
C PRO A 226 -23.86 -25.28 -11.19
N ASP A 227 -24.69 -26.23 -10.77
CA ASP A 227 -25.74 -26.03 -9.77
C ASP A 227 -25.31 -26.58 -8.38
N ASP A 228 -24.19 -27.29 -8.28
CA ASP A 228 -23.58 -27.77 -7.03
C ASP A 228 -22.03 -27.74 -7.08
N ILE A 229 -21.50 -26.52 -7.10
CA ILE A 229 -20.05 -26.28 -7.14
C ILE A 229 -19.35 -26.81 -5.89
N SER A 230 -20.00 -26.72 -4.72
CA SER A 230 -19.39 -27.10 -3.44
C SER A 230 -19.08 -28.59 -3.38
N SER A 231 -20.00 -29.46 -3.80
CA SER A 231 -19.77 -30.91 -3.76
C SER A 231 -18.75 -31.39 -4.81
N THR A 232 -18.62 -30.66 -5.92
CA THR A 232 -17.75 -31.04 -7.04
C THR A 232 -16.38 -30.34 -7.05
N ALA A 233 -16.17 -29.33 -6.20
CA ALA A 233 -14.93 -28.54 -6.18
C ALA A 233 -13.67 -29.38 -6.01
N LYS A 234 -13.67 -30.36 -5.10
CA LYS A 234 -12.52 -31.26 -4.90
C LYS A 234 -12.16 -32.04 -6.16
N ALA A 235 -13.16 -32.61 -6.84
CA ALA A 235 -12.95 -33.29 -8.11
C ALA A 235 -12.41 -32.34 -9.19
N GLY A 236 -12.90 -31.09 -9.22
CA GLY A 236 -12.35 -30.06 -10.09
C GLY A 236 -10.88 -29.76 -9.81
N ARG A 237 -10.48 -29.65 -8.54
CA ARG A 237 -9.08 -29.47 -8.15
C ARG A 237 -8.21 -30.67 -8.55
N GLU A 238 -8.71 -31.89 -8.42
CA GLU A 238 -8.01 -33.10 -8.88
C GLU A 238 -7.72 -33.07 -10.39
N VAL A 239 -8.62 -32.47 -11.20
CA VAL A 239 -8.39 -32.28 -12.64
C VAL A 239 -7.24 -31.31 -12.93
N LEU A 240 -7.09 -30.25 -12.12
CA LEU A 240 -6.05 -29.23 -12.29
C LEU A 240 -4.73 -29.57 -11.60
N ALA A 241 -4.74 -30.43 -10.58
CA ALA A 241 -3.59 -30.75 -9.76
C ALA A 241 -2.35 -31.20 -10.58
N PRO A 242 -2.46 -32.06 -11.62
CA PRO A 242 -1.31 -32.42 -12.45
C PRO A 242 -0.71 -31.23 -13.20
N LEU A 243 -1.53 -30.25 -13.59
CA LEU A 243 -1.05 -29.05 -14.26
C LEU A 243 -0.28 -28.16 -13.28
N LEU A 244 -0.79 -27.97 -12.06
CA LEU A 244 -0.13 -27.17 -11.03
C LEU A 244 1.16 -27.82 -10.49
N ALA A 245 1.24 -29.15 -10.51
CA ALA A 245 2.39 -29.90 -10.00
C ALA A 245 3.59 -29.97 -10.97
N SER A 246 3.42 -29.60 -12.25
CA SER A 246 4.54 -29.57 -13.20
C SER A 246 5.56 -28.50 -12.78
N PRO A 247 6.86 -28.84 -12.61
CA PRO A 247 7.86 -27.91 -12.11
C PRO A 247 8.25 -26.85 -13.15
N ALA A 248 8.65 -25.67 -12.68
CA ALA A 248 9.23 -24.63 -13.52
C ALA A 248 10.47 -25.13 -14.29
N TYR A 249 10.76 -24.49 -15.41
CA TYR A 249 11.99 -24.77 -16.15
C TYR A 249 13.21 -24.48 -15.27
N ALA A 250 14.28 -25.26 -15.42
CA ALA A 250 15.51 -25.06 -14.65
C ALA A 250 16.15 -23.66 -14.87
N SER A 251 15.82 -23.01 -15.98
CA SER A 251 16.24 -21.65 -16.32
C SER A 251 15.12 -20.61 -16.17
N ALA A 252 14.03 -20.94 -15.47
CA ALA A 252 12.97 -19.96 -15.20
C ALA A 252 13.55 -18.81 -14.38
N HIS A 253 13.13 -17.58 -14.69
CA HIS A 253 13.54 -16.41 -13.91
C HIS A 253 13.07 -16.56 -12.47
N HIS A 254 13.89 -16.15 -11.52
CA HIS A 254 13.63 -16.28 -10.10
C HIS A 254 13.17 -14.94 -9.52
N LEU A 255 11.96 -14.90 -8.99
CA LEU A 255 11.35 -13.71 -8.41
C LEU A 255 11.32 -13.85 -6.89
N VAL A 256 12.02 -12.94 -6.21
CA VAL A 256 11.91 -12.80 -4.76
C VAL A 256 10.74 -11.88 -4.45
N ALA A 257 9.62 -12.45 -4.04
CA ALA A 257 8.42 -11.73 -3.66
C ALA A 257 8.52 -11.23 -2.21
N VAL A 258 8.32 -9.94 -1.99
CA VAL A 258 8.33 -9.34 -0.65
C VAL A 258 7.00 -8.63 -0.43
N GLY A 259 6.26 -9.03 0.61
CA GLY A 259 5.04 -8.33 1.00
C GLY A 259 5.37 -6.87 1.33
N HIS A 260 4.60 -5.92 0.81
CA HIS A 260 4.91 -4.51 0.93
C HIS A 260 3.63 -3.68 0.94
N ALA A 261 3.63 -2.62 1.75
CA ALA A 261 2.57 -1.61 1.77
C ALA A 261 3.23 -0.23 1.81
N HIS A 262 3.38 0.39 0.64
CA HIS A 262 3.81 1.78 0.60
C HIS A 262 2.69 2.67 1.15
N ILE A 263 2.96 3.42 2.22
CA ILE A 263 1.98 4.34 2.81
C ILE A 263 2.61 5.72 2.89
N ASP A 264 2.14 6.63 2.04
CA ASP A 264 2.54 8.02 2.07
C ASP A 264 2.26 8.64 3.43
N SER A 265 3.28 9.25 4.03
CA SER A 265 3.14 9.90 5.34
C SER A 265 2.09 11.03 5.32
N ALA A 266 1.98 11.72 4.18
CA ALA A 266 0.92 12.67 3.87
C ALA A 266 0.87 12.88 2.34
N TRP A 267 -0.26 12.54 1.70
CA TRP A 267 -0.47 12.78 0.28
C TRP A 267 -1.84 13.40 -0.02
N LEU A 268 -2.88 12.57 -0.17
CA LEU A 268 -4.25 13.02 -0.43
C LEU A 268 -5.15 12.98 0.81
N TRP A 269 -4.57 12.62 1.96
CA TRP A 269 -5.22 12.56 3.27
C TRP A 269 -4.34 13.24 4.34
N PRO A 270 -4.92 13.66 5.47
CA PRO A 270 -4.16 14.25 6.57
C PRO A 270 -3.31 13.19 7.30
N VAL A 271 -2.23 13.61 7.97
CA VAL A 271 -1.32 12.72 8.73
C VAL A 271 -2.06 11.84 9.73
N ARG A 272 -3.10 12.36 10.38
CA ARG A 272 -3.93 11.56 11.30
C ARG A 272 -4.54 10.32 10.64
N GLU A 273 -4.89 10.40 9.36
CA GLU A 273 -5.43 9.27 8.60
C GLU A 273 -4.34 8.25 8.28
N THR A 274 -3.12 8.73 7.99
CA THR A 274 -1.96 7.85 7.81
C THR A 274 -1.72 6.96 9.02
N ILE A 275 -1.88 7.51 10.24
CA ILE A 275 -1.72 6.75 11.49
C ILE A 275 -2.72 5.59 11.54
N CYS A 276 -3.99 5.84 11.23
CA CYS A 276 -5.02 4.80 11.15
C CYS A 276 -4.74 3.81 10.01
N LYS A 277 -4.30 4.28 8.83
CA LYS A 277 -3.92 3.44 7.69
C LYS A 277 -2.78 2.48 8.02
N CYS A 278 -1.76 2.94 8.74
CA CYS A 278 -0.70 2.07 9.23
C CYS A 278 -1.25 0.97 10.15
N ALA A 279 -2.14 1.30 11.09
CA ALA A 279 -2.76 0.30 11.96
C ALA A 279 -3.56 -0.74 11.16
N ARG A 280 -4.34 -0.28 10.16
CA ARG A 280 -5.10 -1.17 9.26
C ARG A 280 -4.17 -2.11 8.48
N ALA A 281 -3.19 -1.56 7.75
CA ALA A 281 -2.25 -2.35 6.96
C ALA A 281 -1.47 -3.36 7.81
N PHE A 282 -0.94 -2.93 8.95
CA PHE A 282 -0.13 -3.81 9.79
C PHE A 282 -0.98 -4.88 10.47
N SER A 283 -2.23 -4.60 10.85
CA SER A 283 -3.15 -5.63 11.35
C SER A 283 -3.48 -6.68 10.28
N ASN A 284 -3.64 -6.28 9.02
CA ASN A 284 -3.85 -7.21 7.90
C ASN A 284 -2.64 -8.12 7.69
N VAL A 285 -1.44 -7.53 7.70
CA VAL A 285 -0.16 -8.26 7.58
C VAL A 285 0.00 -9.26 8.72
N LEU A 286 -0.26 -8.85 9.97
CA LEU A 286 -0.17 -9.76 11.12
C LEU A 286 -1.19 -10.90 11.01
N SER A 287 -2.42 -10.61 10.57
CA SER A 287 -3.44 -11.64 10.33
C SER A 287 -3.02 -12.64 9.23
N LEU A 288 -2.29 -12.20 8.20
CA LEU A 288 -1.73 -13.10 7.19
C LEU A 288 -0.59 -13.96 7.77
N MET A 289 0.29 -13.37 8.57
CA MET A 289 1.39 -14.09 9.25
C MET A 289 0.89 -15.13 10.26
N ASP A 290 -0.30 -14.94 10.84
CA ASP A 290 -0.92 -15.90 11.74
C ASP A 290 -1.40 -17.16 11.00
N GLY A 291 -1.68 -17.07 9.69
CA GLY A 291 -2.12 -18.18 8.84
C GLY A 291 -1.08 -18.69 7.84
N ASN A 292 0.10 -18.06 7.76
CA ASN A 292 1.15 -18.43 6.81
C ASN A 292 2.55 -18.19 7.41
N ASP A 293 3.28 -19.28 7.66
CA ASP A 293 4.61 -19.24 8.27
C ASP A 293 5.70 -18.76 7.29
N ASP A 294 5.48 -18.91 5.99
CA ASP A 294 6.42 -18.53 4.91
C ASP A 294 6.21 -17.07 4.44
N PHE A 295 5.22 -16.34 4.97
CA PHE A 295 4.93 -14.97 4.56
C PHE A 295 5.81 -13.94 5.27
N LEU A 296 6.45 -13.07 4.47
CA LEU A 296 7.26 -11.94 4.94
C LEU A 296 6.70 -10.60 4.44
N PHE A 297 6.90 -9.57 5.25
CA PHE A 297 6.47 -8.21 4.97
C PHE A 297 7.58 -7.20 5.28
N ALA A 298 7.90 -6.32 4.32
CA ALA A 298 8.86 -5.24 4.48
C ALA A 298 8.16 -3.89 4.74
N CYS A 299 8.64 -3.14 5.73
CA CYS A 299 8.14 -1.82 6.07
C CYS A 299 9.28 -0.82 6.26
N SER A 300 9.25 0.28 5.52
CA SER A 300 10.37 1.20 5.32
C SER A 300 10.51 2.31 6.37
N SER A 301 9.41 2.99 6.69
CA SER A 301 9.46 4.29 7.37
C SER A 301 9.45 4.12 8.89
N ALA A 302 10.55 4.46 9.57
CA ALA A 302 10.64 4.39 11.03
C ALA A 302 9.54 5.23 11.75
N GLN A 303 9.10 6.33 11.14
CA GLN A 303 8.00 7.16 11.64
C GLN A 303 6.68 6.37 11.78
N GLN A 304 6.42 5.39 10.90
CA GLN A 304 5.20 4.59 10.96
C GLN A 304 5.22 3.69 12.21
N PHE A 305 6.35 3.07 12.53
CA PHE A 305 6.53 2.33 13.77
C PHE A 305 6.44 3.23 15.01
N ALA A 306 6.97 4.44 14.94
CA ALA A 306 6.85 5.42 16.02
C ALA A 306 5.38 5.80 16.27
N TRP A 307 4.56 5.93 15.23
CA TRP A 307 3.11 6.12 15.39
C TRP A 307 2.40 4.92 15.98
N MET A 308 2.77 3.69 15.60
CA MET A 308 2.23 2.50 16.25
C MET A 308 2.59 2.46 17.74
N LYS A 309 3.81 2.85 18.09
CA LYS A 309 4.25 2.97 19.49
C LYS A 309 3.39 3.94 20.30
N GLU A 310 3.03 5.06 19.70
CA GLU A 310 2.30 6.13 20.36
C GLU A 310 0.79 5.87 20.44
N HIS A 311 0.19 5.37 19.36
CA HIS A 311 -1.27 5.28 19.20
C HIS A 311 -1.83 3.86 19.31
N TYR A 312 -1.04 2.83 19.01
CA TYR A 312 -1.46 1.42 18.99
C TYR A 312 -0.40 0.51 19.63
N PRO A 313 -0.07 0.69 20.92
CA PRO A 313 1.03 -0.02 21.57
C PRO A 313 0.89 -1.55 21.52
N ASP A 314 -0.33 -2.09 21.66
CA ASP A 314 -0.59 -3.53 21.55
C ASP A 314 -0.25 -4.08 20.16
N LEU A 315 -0.53 -3.29 19.11
CA LEU A 315 -0.18 -3.65 17.74
C LEU A 315 1.33 -3.61 17.55
N LEU A 316 2.03 -2.62 18.12
CA LEU A 316 3.50 -2.58 18.10
C LEU A 316 4.12 -3.81 18.79
N GLU A 317 3.58 -4.27 19.92
CA GLU A 317 4.11 -5.47 20.58
C GLU A 317 3.94 -6.72 19.72
N ARG A 318 2.82 -6.86 19.00
CA ARG A 318 2.67 -7.93 17.99
C ARG A 318 3.67 -7.79 16.84
N ILE A 319 3.91 -6.57 16.36
CA ILE A 319 4.94 -6.29 15.34
C ILE A 319 6.32 -6.69 15.86
N LYS A 320 6.70 -6.35 17.10
CA LYS A 320 7.99 -6.72 17.70
C LYS A 320 8.23 -8.22 17.69
N VAL A 321 7.21 -9.02 18.04
CA VAL A 321 7.31 -10.48 17.98
C VAL A 321 7.65 -10.95 16.57
N ARG A 322 6.99 -10.40 15.54
CA ARG A 322 7.25 -10.73 14.12
C ARG A 322 8.53 -10.12 13.57
N VAL A 323 9.05 -9.06 14.18
CA VAL A 323 10.37 -8.53 13.85
C VAL A 323 11.47 -9.45 14.37
N LEU A 324 11.31 -9.96 15.61
CA LEU A 324 12.26 -10.89 16.22
C LEU A 324 12.28 -12.28 15.56
N ASP A 325 11.14 -12.73 15.01
CA ASP A 325 11.06 -13.97 14.22
C ASP A 325 11.48 -13.79 12.74
N GLY A 326 11.79 -12.55 12.32
CA GLY A 326 12.32 -12.22 11.01
C GLY A 326 11.29 -12.08 9.88
N ARG A 327 9.99 -12.12 10.18
CA ARG A 327 8.93 -12.05 9.14
C ARG A 327 8.37 -10.66 8.90
N PHE A 328 8.31 -9.82 9.92
CA PHE A 328 8.04 -8.39 9.74
C PHE A 328 9.38 -7.66 9.70
N VAL A 329 9.85 -7.30 8.51
CA VAL A 329 11.21 -6.82 8.26
C VAL A 329 11.22 -5.29 8.21
N PRO A 330 11.79 -4.58 9.20
CA PRO A 330 12.05 -3.15 9.07
C PRO A 330 13.14 -2.95 8.02
N VAL A 331 12.86 -2.17 6.98
CA VAL A 331 13.78 -1.93 5.86
C VAL A 331 14.13 -0.45 5.71
N GLY A 332 15.13 -0.16 4.89
CA GLY A 332 15.39 1.18 4.38
C GLY A 332 16.18 2.13 5.30
N GLY A 333 16.00 2.03 6.61
CA GLY A 333 16.81 2.75 7.61
C GLY A 333 16.59 4.26 7.70
N MET A 334 15.62 4.82 6.97
CA MET A 334 15.29 6.26 7.01
C MET A 334 14.10 6.53 7.93
N TRP A 335 13.98 7.78 8.41
CA TRP A 335 12.84 8.18 9.24
C TRP A 335 11.53 8.16 8.45
N VAL A 336 11.56 8.67 7.22
CA VAL A 336 10.49 8.54 6.21
C VAL A 336 11.10 8.25 4.84
N GLU A 337 10.29 7.73 3.92
CA GLU A 337 10.63 7.67 2.50
C GLU A 337 10.70 9.09 1.90
N SER A 338 11.82 9.78 2.09
CA SER A 338 11.94 11.20 1.74
C SER A 338 12.34 11.42 0.28
N ASP A 339 11.86 12.52 -0.32
CA ASP A 339 12.46 13.08 -1.53
C ASP A 339 13.97 13.29 -1.36
N THR A 340 14.74 13.04 -2.42
CA THR A 340 16.21 13.07 -2.33
C THR A 340 16.86 14.27 -3.02
N ASN A 341 16.06 15.12 -3.67
CA ASN A 341 16.52 16.26 -4.45
C ASN A 341 16.39 17.59 -3.70
N LEU A 342 15.30 17.78 -2.96
CA LEU A 342 14.96 19.01 -2.25
C LEU A 342 15.65 19.17 -0.88
N PRO A 343 15.87 18.12 -0.06
CA PRO A 343 16.60 18.27 1.20
C PRO A 343 18.08 18.63 0.98
N GLY A 344 18.69 19.29 1.97
CA GLY A 344 20.15 19.44 2.01
C GLY A 344 20.82 18.18 2.54
N GLY A 345 22.14 18.03 2.32
CA GLY A 345 22.90 16.85 2.78
C GLY A 345 22.75 16.55 4.27
N GLU A 346 22.74 17.58 5.14
CA GLU A 346 22.50 17.40 6.58
C GLU A 346 21.11 16.81 6.86
N ALA A 347 20.07 17.32 6.19
CA ALA A 347 18.71 16.79 6.38
C ALA A 347 18.61 15.33 5.90
N MET A 348 19.33 14.97 4.84
CA MET A 348 19.43 13.59 4.36
C MET A 348 20.17 12.69 5.36
N ALA A 349 21.31 13.14 5.90
CA ALA A 349 22.03 12.40 6.96
C ALA A 349 21.14 12.19 8.20
N ARG A 350 20.33 13.19 8.58
CA ARG A 350 19.38 13.09 9.70
C ARG A 350 18.27 12.07 9.47
N GLN A 351 17.85 11.83 8.22
CA GLN A 351 16.91 10.74 7.93
C GLN A 351 17.47 9.40 8.39
N PHE A 352 18.73 9.11 8.08
CA PHE A 352 19.39 7.87 8.49
C PHE A 352 19.67 7.82 9.99
N VAL A 353 20.21 8.90 10.57
CA VAL A 353 20.51 8.94 12.01
C VAL A 353 19.25 8.72 12.85
N ALA A 354 18.13 9.34 12.47
CA ALA A 354 16.85 9.18 13.16
C ALA A 354 16.24 7.78 12.91
N GLY A 355 16.17 7.35 11.64
CA GLY A 355 15.58 6.08 11.23
C GLY A 355 16.33 4.87 11.79
N LYS A 356 17.60 4.69 11.43
CA LYS A 356 18.44 3.60 11.95
C LYS A 356 18.53 3.64 13.48
N GLY A 357 18.69 4.83 14.05
CA GLY A 357 18.71 4.99 15.50
C GLY A 357 17.44 4.47 16.17
N PHE A 358 16.27 4.66 15.55
CA PHE A 358 15.01 4.11 16.05
C PHE A 358 15.00 2.57 15.96
N PHE A 359 15.32 2.00 14.81
CA PHE A 359 15.32 0.54 14.63
C PHE A 359 16.30 -0.18 15.57
N ILE A 360 17.49 0.38 15.77
CA ILE A 360 18.49 -0.17 16.70
C ILE A 360 17.96 -0.13 18.14
N ARG A 361 17.34 0.97 18.57
CA ARG A 361 16.83 1.10 19.95
C ARG A 361 15.59 0.27 20.20
N GLU A 362 14.69 0.18 19.23
CA GLU A 362 13.39 -0.48 19.40
C GLU A 362 13.46 -1.98 19.15
N PHE A 363 14.24 -2.41 18.16
CA PHE A 363 14.27 -3.80 17.67
C PHE A 363 15.66 -4.45 17.71
N GLY A 364 16.73 -3.67 17.94
CA GLY A 364 18.10 -4.20 17.88
C GLY A 364 18.58 -4.51 16.45
N ILE A 365 17.88 -3.99 15.44
CA ILE A 365 18.16 -4.26 14.02
C ILE A 365 18.69 -3.00 13.35
N GLU A 366 19.66 -3.16 12.46
CA GLU A 366 20.13 -2.12 11.55
C GLU A 366 19.95 -2.59 10.10
N PRO A 367 18.99 -2.02 9.33
CA PRO A 367 18.76 -2.42 7.95
C PRO A 367 19.99 -2.14 7.05
N PRO A 368 20.48 -3.14 6.29
CA PRO A 368 21.61 -2.96 5.38
C PRO A 368 21.25 -2.24 4.08
N GLU A 369 19.98 -2.22 3.70
CA GLU A 369 19.46 -1.58 2.49
C GLU A 369 18.78 -0.23 2.76
N VAL A 370 18.72 0.59 1.71
CA VAL A 370 17.89 1.79 1.64
C VAL A 370 16.72 1.52 0.70
N TRP A 371 15.50 1.87 1.09
CA TRP A 371 14.27 1.48 0.41
C TRP A 371 13.47 2.73 0.06
N LEU A 372 13.52 3.17 -1.21
CA LEU A 372 12.87 4.39 -1.72
C LEU A 372 12.13 4.12 -3.04
N PRO A 373 11.10 3.26 -3.03
CA PRO A 373 10.35 2.91 -4.24
C PRO A 373 9.67 4.13 -4.87
N ASP A 374 9.18 5.10 -4.08
CA ASP A 374 8.34 6.20 -4.57
C ASP A 374 9.02 7.59 -4.67
N SER A 375 10.35 7.69 -4.56
CA SER A 375 11.03 8.99 -4.64
C SER A 375 11.18 9.56 -6.06
N PHE A 376 10.83 10.83 -6.27
CA PHE A 376 10.85 11.51 -7.59
C PHE A 376 12.25 11.98 -8.01
N GLY A 377 13.13 11.01 -8.27
CA GLY A 377 14.50 11.22 -8.68
C GLY A 377 15.50 11.15 -7.53
N TYR A 378 16.78 11.06 -7.93
CA TYR A 378 17.88 10.66 -7.06
C TYR A 378 19.07 11.60 -7.19
N SER A 379 19.50 12.20 -6.08
CA SER A 379 20.68 13.07 -6.04
C SER A 379 21.97 12.28 -6.31
N ALA A 380 22.88 12.85 -7.10
CA ALA A 380 24.18 12.23 -7.43
C ALA A 380 25.11 12.08 -6.22
N ALA A 381 24.81 12.72 -5.09
CA ALA A 381 25.56 12.57 -3.83
C ALA A 381 24.97 11.48 -2.91
N LEU A 382 23.82 10.90 -3.25
CA LEU A 382 23.14 9.94 -2.39
C LEU A 382 23.96 8.66 -2.15
N PRO A 383 24.71 8.08 -3.13
CA PRO A 383 25.55 6.91 -2.86
C PRO A 383 26.57 7.12 -1.74
N GLN A 384 27.19 8.31 -1.68
CA GLN A 384 28.10 8.69 -0.60
C GLN A 384 27.40 8.68 0.76
N ILE A 385 26.18 9.24 0.84
CA ILE A 385 25.43 9.35 2.09
C ILE A 385 24.94 7.98 2.54
N VAL A 386 24.42 7.15 1.62
CA VAL A 386 23.97 5.78 1.89
C VAL A 386 25.12 4.95 2.47
N LYS A 387 26.30 5.01 1.84
CA LYS A 387 27.50 4.33 2.32
C LYS A 387 27.98 4.85 3.66
N ALA A 388 27.96 6.18 3.88
CA ALA A 388 28.33 6.79 5.16
C ALA A 388 27.35 6.42 6.29
N ALA A 389 26.09 6.11 5.95
CA ALA A 389 25.10 5.59 6.89
C ALA A 389 25.27 4.09 7.18
N GLY A 390 26.25 3.41 6.59
CA GLY A 390 26.52 1.98 6.80
C GLY A 390 25.63 1.04 5.96
N SER A 391 24.83 1.57 5.05
CA SER A 391 24.00 0.75 4.14
C SER A 391 24.80 0.34 2.90
N LYS A 392 24.56 -0.88 2.42
CA LYS A 392 25.23 -1.52 1.28
C LYS A 392 24.38 -1.51 0.01
N TYR A 393 23.06 -1.59 0.20
CA TYR A 393 22.10 -1.84 -0.87
C TYR A 393 21.13 -0.67 -1.05
N PHE A 394 20.59 -0.51 -2.26
CA PHE A 394 19.57 0.49 -2.56
C PHE A 394 18.46 -0.10 -3.43
N LEU A 395 17.21 0.05 -2.99
CA LEU A 395 16.02 -0.31 -3.74
C LEU A 395 15.22 0.94 -4.14
N THR A 396 14.80 0.98 -5.40
CA THR A 396 13.93 2.02 -5.96
C THR A 396 12.93 1.41 -6.96
N GLN A 397 11.91 2.17 -7.40
CA GLN A 397 11.04 1.79 -8.51
C GLN A 397 10.92 2.87 -9.58
N LYS A 398 10.84 4.16 -9.20
CA LYS A 398 10.57 5.27 -10.14
C LYS A 398 11.40 5.34 -11.43
N PRO A 399 12.67 4.89 -11.50
CA PRO A 399 13.41 4.86 -12.76
C PRO A 399 12.75 4.04 -13.87
N SER A 400 11.86 3.09 -13.55
CA SER A 400 11.08 2.34 -14.56
C SER A 400 10.00 3.16 -15.25
N TRP A 401 9.71 4.39 -14.79
CA TRP A 401 8.62 5.24 -15.30
C TRP A 401 9.13 6.39 -16.18
N ASN A 402 10.37 6.31 -16.67
CA ASN A 402 10.92 7.30 -17.58
C ASN A 402 10.21 7.24 -18.94
N GLU A 403 9.58 8.34 -19.36
CA GLU A 403 8.91 8.43 -20.67
C GLU A 403 9.87 8.42 -21.86
N THR A 404 11.08 8.95 -21.69
CA THR A 404 12.02 9.22 -22.80
C THR A 404 13.25 8.32 -22.78
N ASN A 405 13.91 8.19 -21.62
CA ASN A 405 15.16 7.45 -21.48
C ASN A 405 14.95 6.22 -20.60
N VAL A 406 14.84 5.05 -21.24
CA VAL A 406 14.76 3.76 -20.55
C VAL A 406 16.09 3.47 -19.86
N MET A 407 16.03 3.13 -18.57
CA MET A 407 17.21 2.76 -17.81
C MET A 407 17.79 1.43 -18.36
N PRO A 408 19.10 1.35 -18.67
CA PRO A 408 19.68 0.19 -19.34
C PRO A 408 19.89 -1.03 -18.42
N HIS A 409 19.73 -0.86 -17.11
CA HIS A 409 20.01 -1.89 -16.10
C HIS A 409 18.88 -1.95 -15.07
N HIS A 410 18.56 -3.12 -14.52
CA HIS A 410 17.73 -3.27 -13.32
C HIS A 410 18.58 -3.47 -12.06
N THR A 411 19.73 -4.14 -12.19
CA THR A 411 20.68 -4.38 -11.10
C THR A 411 22.08 -3.86 -11.49
N PHE A 412 22.65 -2.95 -10.70
CA PHE A 412 23.90 -2.26 -11.05
C PHE A 412 24.59 -1.61 -9.85
N ASN A 413 25.87 -1.26 -9.98
CA ASN A 413 26.58 -0.45 -9.00
C ASN A 413 26.35 1.04 -9.28
N TRP A 414 25.54 1.69 -8.46
CA TRP A 414 25.29 3.13 -8.61
C TRP A 414 26.47 3.93 -8.05
N GLU A 415 27.21 4.59 -8.94
CA GLU A 415 28.32 5.46 -8.58
C GLU A 415 27.87 6.90 -8.33
N GLY A 416 28.21 7.45 -7.17
CA GLY A 416 28.00 8.84 -6.81
C GLY A 416 29.05 9.77 -7.44
N ILE A 417 28.81 11.07 -7.35
CA ILE A 417 29.70 12.10 -7.90
C ILE A 417 31.11 12.10 -7.27
N ASP A 418 31.26 11.51 -6.09
CA ASP A 418 32.53 11.34 -5.38
C ASP A 418 33.23 10.00 -5.67
N GLY A 419 32.62 9.13 -6.50
CA GLY A 419 33.10 7.78 -6.78
C GLY A 419 32.66 6.72 -5.77
N SER A 420 31.88 7.07 -4.75
CA SER A 420 31.27 6.07 -3.85
C SER A 420 30.24 5.23 -4.62
N GLN A 421 30.25 3.92 -4.45
CA GLN A 421 29.32 3.00 -5.11
C GLN A 421 28.37 2.32 -4.11
N VAL A 422 27.13 2.08 -4.54
CA VAL A 422 26.09 1.34 -3.80
C VAL A 422 25.40 0.36 -4.76
N PHE A 423 25.29 -0.91 -4.35
CA PHE A 423 24.65 -1.94 -5.16
C PHE A 423 23.14 -1.69 -5.18
N THR A 424 22.60 -1.46 -6.37
CA THR A 424 21.25 -0.92 -6.57
C THR A 424 20.42 -1.87 -7.40
N HIS A 425 19.18 -2.08 -6.97
CA HIS A 425 18.17 -2.81 -7.73
C HIS A 425 16.89 -1.97 -7.87
N PHE A 426 16.23 -2.05 -9.03
CA PHE A 426 14.82 -1.69 -9.13
C PHE A 426 14.02 -2.77 -9.86
N PRO A 427 12.87 -3.20 -9.29
CA PRO A 427 12.10 -4.31 -9.81
C PRO A 427 11.69 -4.16 -11.29
N PRO A 428 11.91 -5.19 -12.13
CA PRO A 428 11.53 -5.18 -13.55
C PRO A 428 10.02 -5.26 -13.77
N VAL A 429 9.25 -5.66 -12.75
CA VAL A 429 7.77 -5.65 -12.77
C VAL A 429 7.20 -4.22 -12.95
N ALA A 430 8.03 -3.18 -12.75
CA ALA A 430 7.70 -1.77 -12.94
C ALA A 430 6.64 -1.19 -11.97
N THR A 431 6.38 -1.87 -10.86
CA THR A 431 5.45 -1.47 -9.80
C THR A 431 5.93 -1.97 -8.43
N TYR A 432 5.61 -1.24 -7.37
CA TYR A 432 5.77 -1.71 -5.98
C TYR A 432 4.43 -2.17 -5.38
N ASN A 433 3.40 -2.26 -6.22
CA ASN A 433 2.04 -2.69 -5.87
C ASN A 433 1.63 -3.96 -6.65
N SER A 434 2.55 -4.92 -6.81
CA SER A 434 2.26 -6.14 -7.57
C SER A 434 1.13 -6.93 -6.91
N VAL A 435 0.30 -7.57 -7.73
CA VAL A 435 -0.70 -8.56 -7.32
C VAL A 435 -0.23 -9.99 -7.62
N LEU A 436 1.03 -10.15 -8.06
CA LEU A 436 1.65 -11.41 -8.48
C LEU A 436 0.86 -12.13 -9.58
N SER A 437 0.25 -11.38 -10.51
CA SER A 437 -0.41 -11.97 -11.67
C SER A 437 0.59 -12.56 -12.64
N GLN A 438 0.17 -13.55 -13.42
CA GLN A 438 1.03 -14.16 -14.45
C GLN A 438 1.56 -13.11 -15.45
N GLU A 439 0.75 -12.11 -15.79
CA GLU A 439 1.18 -10.97 -16.59
C GLU A 439 2.35 -10.21 -15.94
N GLU A 440 2.26 -9.91 -14.65
CA GLU A 440 3.30 -9.21 -13.89
C GLU A 440 4.58 -10.05 -13.74
N LEU A 441 4.45 -11.34 -13.41
CA LEU A 441 5.60 -12.24 -13.29
C LEU A 441 6.33 -12.37 -14.64
N HIS A 442 5.59 -12.61 -15.73
CA HIS A 442 6.18 -12.71 -17.06
C HIS A 442 6.75 -11.37 -17.55
N LYS A 443 6.13 -10.24 -17.18
CA LYS A 443 6.71 -8.91 -17.43
C LYS A 443 8.07 -8.77 -16.74
N ALA A 444 8.16 -9.14 -15.46
CA ALA A 444 9.42 -9.09 -14.71
C ALA A 444 10.53 -9.90 -15.41
N GLN A 445 10.23 -11.12 -15.85
CA GLN A 445 11.16 -11.96 -16.63
C GLN A 445 11.54 -11.34 -17.98
N ARG A 446 10.56 -10.84 -18.75
CA ARG A 446 10.81 -10.26 -20.08
C ARG A 446 11.70 -9.02 -19.99
N ASP A 447 11.45 -8.16 -18.99
CA ASP A 447 12.05 -6.84 -18.91
C ASP A 447 13.40 -6.80 -18.18
N TYR A 448 13.72 -7.81 -17.36
CA TYR A 448 15.00 -7.91 -16.64
C TYR A 448 16.19 -7.76 -17.59
N LYS A 449 17.08 -6.79 -17.30
CA LYS A 449 18.15 -6.35 -18.22
C LYS A 449 19.43 -7.15 -18.07
N GLU A 450 19.68 -7.64 -16.87
CA GLU A 450 20.85 -8.47 -16.55
C GLU A 450 20.63 -9.96 -16.84
N LYS A 451 19.49 -10.33 -17.46
CA LYS A 451 19.20 -11.72 -17.84
C LYS A 451 20.32 -12.30 -18.71
N GLY A 452 20.77 -13.49 -18.34
CA GLY A 452 21.91 -14.18 -18.97
C GLY A 452 23.24 -13.97 -18.24
N GLU A 453 23.36 -12.92 -17.43
CA GLU A 453 24.44 -12.77 -16.43
C GLU A 453 23.91 -13.11 -15.02
N ALA A 454 22.68 -12.68 -14.71
CA ALA A 454 21.94 -13.02 -13.50
C ALA A 454 20.52 -13.51 -13.85
N ASN A 455 19.84 -14.11 -12.88
CA ASN A 455 18.51 -14.70 -13.09
C ASN A 455 17.51 -14.39 -11.95
N SER A 456 17.87 -13.51 -11.02
CA SER A 456 17.01 -13.13 -9.90
C SER A 456 16.60 -11.66 -9.90
N SER A 457 15.34 -11.37 -9.55
CA SER A 457 14.86 -10.00 -9.30
C SER A 457 13.83 -9.94 -8.17
N LEU A 458 13.74 -8.81 -7.49
CA LEU A 458 12.75 -8.60 -6.42
C LEU A 458 11.39 -8.15 -7.00
N VAL A 459 10.29 -8.54 -6.35
CA VAL A 459 8.92 -8.09 -6.65
C VAL A 459 8.22 -7.67 -5.35
N PRO A 460 8.01 -6.37 -5.10
CA PRO A 460 7.21 -5.91 -3.98
C PRO A 460 5.73 -6.11 -4.32
N PHE A 461 5.00 -6.85 -3.49
CA PHE A 461 3.58 -7.13 -3.72
C PHE A 461 2.70 -6.63 -2.58
N GLY A 462 1.46 -6.27 -2.89
CA GLY A 462 0.52 -5.66 -1.96
C GLY A 462 -0.03 -4.32 -2.44
N TYR A 463 -1.18 -3.91 -1.90
CA TYR A 463 -1.75 -2.60 -2.22
C TYR A 463 -1.10 -1.52 -1.36
N GLY A 464 -0.16 -0.77 -1.94
CA GLY A 464 0.41 0.44 -1.37
C GLY A 464 -0.38 1.71 -1.74
N ASN A 465 0.30 2.85 -1.75
CA ASN A 465 -0.29 4.18 -1.90
C ASN A 465 -1.39 4.46 -0.87
N GLY A 466 -1.18 4.01 0.37
CA GLY A 466 -2.15 4.15 1.45
C GLY A 466 -3.19 3.04 1.54
N GLY A 467 -3.10 2.00 0.71
CA GLY A 467 -3.84 0.74 0.89
C GLY A 467 -3.24 -0.16 1.98
N GLY A 468 -3.95 -1.23 2.32
CA GLY A 468 -3.62 -2.10 3.46
C GLY A 468 -2.69 -3.27 3.17
N GLY A 469 -1.94 -3.24 2.06
CA GLY A 469 -0.85 -4.18 1.78
C GLY A 469 -1.27 -5.49 1.11
N PRO A 470 -0.52 -6.58 1.32
CA PRO A 470 -0.81 -7.89 0.73
C PRO A 470 -2.17 -8.47 1.12
N THR A 471 -2.77 -9.27 0.23
CA THR A 471 -3.98 -10.05 0.52
C THR A 471 -3.72 -11.54 0.47
N ARG A 472 -4.66 -12.36 0.99
CA ARG A 472 -4.54 -13.83 0.97
C ARG A 472 -4.48 -14.40 -0.45
N GLU A 473 -5.14 -13.76 -1.41
CA GLU A 473 -5.13 -14.13 -2.82
C GLU A 473 -3.72 -13.97 -3.40
N MET A 474 -3.01 -12.89 -3.05
CA MET A 474 -1.63 -12.68 -3.49
C MET A 474 -0.67 -13.70 -2.86
N VAL A 475 -0.84 -14.02 -1.58
CA VAL A 475 -0.04 -15.08 -0.92
C VAL A 475 -0.28 -16.43 -1.61
N SER A 476 -1.54 -16.76 -1.88
CA SER A 476 -1.93 -17.95 -2.65
C SER A 476 -1.33 -17.97 -4.08
N ALA A 477 -1.25 -16.81 -4.74
CA ALA A 477 -0.60 -16.69 -6.04
C ALA A 477 0.90 -16.99 -5.95
N ALA A 478 1.60 -16.47 -4.92
CA ALA A 478 3.01 -16.77 -4.67
C ALA A 478 3.23 -18.29 -4.46
N GLU A 479 2.40 -18.94 -3.65
CA GLU A 479 2.49 -20.38 -3.38
C GLU A 479 2.33 -21.22 -4.66
N ARG A 480 1.32 -20.90 -5.48
CA ARG A 480 1.03 -21.61 -6.73
C ARG A 480 2.08 -21.37 -7.82
N THR A 481 2.85 -20.30 -7.70
CA THR A 481 3.92 -19.93 -8.64
C THR A 481 5.32 -20.22 -8.11
N ARG A 482 5.42 -20.85 -6.94
CA ARG A 482 6.71 -21.25 -6.35
C ARG A 482 7.55 -22.08 -7.31
N ASN A 483 6.92 -23.00 -8.03
CA ASN A 483 7.60 -23.88 -8.96
C ASN A 483 6.63 -24.39 -10.05
N LEU A 484 6.09 -23.48 -10.87
CA LEU A 484 5.07 -23.80 -11.89
C LEU A 484 5.64 -23.79 -13.31
N GLU A 485 5.49 -24.89 -14.03
CA GLU A 485 5.93 -25.01 -15.43
C GLU A 485 5.29 -23.95 -16.33
N GLY A 486 6.14 -23.18 -17.00
CA GLY A 486 5.76 -22.07 -17.88
C GLY A 486 5.79 -20.70 -17.21
N SER A 487 5.82 -20.64 -15.87
CA SER A 487 5.89 -19.39 -15.10
C SER A 487 7.30 -19.15 -14.56
N PRO A 488 7.70 -17.89 -14.29
CA PRO A 488 8.80 -17.60 -13.38
C PRO A 488 8.57 -18.23 -12.01
N THR A 489 9.65 -18.57 -11.29
CA THR A 489 9.55 -19.08 -9.93
C THR A 489 9.37 -17.93 -8.95
N VAL A 490 8.54 -18.11 -7.92
CA VAL A 490 8.33 -17.11 -6.86
C VAL A 490 8.76 -17.66 -5.51
N GLU A 491 9.64 -16.94 -4.83
CA GLU A 491 10.02 -17.25 -3.46
C GLU A 491 9.72 -16.05 -2.55
N MET A 492 9.00 -16.27 -1.46
CA MET A 492 8.83 -15.27 -0.41
C MET A 492 10.01 -15.34 0.55
N THR A 493 10.87 -14.33 0.54
CA THR A 493 12.03 -14.24 1.43
C THR A 493 12.40 -12.79 1.72
N SER A 494 13.40 -12.57 2.57
CA SER A 494 13.77 -11.23 3.01
C SER A 494 14.44 -10.40 1.89
N PRO A 495 14.25 -9.07 1.89
CA PRO A 495 15.02 -8.16 1.04
C PRO A 495 16.54 -8.35 1.12
N GLN A 496 17.06 -8.64 2.31
CA GLN A 496 18.48 -8.90 2.50
C GLN A 496 18.93 -10.15 1.74
N ALA A 497 18.18 -11.25 1.84
CA ALA A 497 18.49 -12.48 1.12
C ALA A 497 18.50 -12.27 -0.40
N PHE A 498 17.55 -11.48 -0.93
CA PHE A 498 17.56 -11.09 -2.33
C PHE A 498 18.85 -10.34 -2.71
N PHE A 499 19.25 -9.34 -1.94
CA PHE A 499 20.43 -8.54 -2.28
C PHE A 499 21.72 -9.36 -2.21
N GLU A 500 21.86 -10.23 -1.21
CA GLU A 500 23.00 -11.15 -1.09
C GLU A 500 23.07 -12.12 -2.29
N GLN A 501 21.93 -12.65 -2.72
CA GLN A 501 21.85 -13.51 -3.91
C GLN A 501 22.17 -12.74 -5.19
N ALA A 502 21.57 -11.57 -5.40
CA ALA A 502 21.78 -10.77 -6.60
C ALA A 502 23.23 -10.28 -6.72
N GLU A 503 23.87 -9.94 -5.60
CA GLU A 503 25.28 -9.57 -5.54
C GLU A 503 26.19 -10.78 -5.84
N ALA A 504 25.82 -11.99 -5.40
CA ALA A 504 26.54 -13.21 -5.72
C ALA A 504 26.39 -13.65 -7.19
N GLU A 505 25.23 -13.43 -7.81
CA GLU A 505 25.00 -13.71 -9.24
C GLU A 505 25.77 -12.73 -10.15
N LEU A 506 25.91 -11.47 -9.74
CA LEU A 506 26.58 -10.42 -10.52
C LEU A 506 27.97 -10.11 -9.96
N GLU A 507 28.96 -10.95 -10.25
CA GLU A 507 30.36 -10.74 -9.81
C GLU A 507 30.97 -9.42 -10.33
N GLN A 508 30.52 -8.92 -11.49
CA GLN A 508 31.00 -7.67 -12.10
C GLN A 508 29.84 -6.77 -12.52
N PRO A 509 29.13 -6.13 -11.57
CA PRO A 509 27.98 -5.29 -11.89
C PRO A 509 28.43 -4.07 -12.71
N ARG A 510 27.62 -3.70 -13.70
CA ARG A 510 27.86 -2.49 -14.51
C ARG A 510 27.76 -1.24 -13.62
N SER A 511 28.56 -0.22 -13.94
CA SER A 511 28.44 1.09 -13.28
C SER A 511 27.23 1.85 -13.80
N GLY A 512 26.35 2.28 -12.89
CA GLY A 512 25.22 3.14 -13.16
C GLY A 512 25.61 4.62 -13.35
N PRO A 513 24.65 5.49 -13.71
CA PRO A 513 24.92 6.89 -14.03
C PRO A 513 25.27 7.72 -12.78
N ALA A 514 26.38 8.45 -12.85
CA ALA A 514 26.83 9.41 -11.81
C ALA A 514 26.14 10.79 -11.88
N ARG A 515 24.92 10.86 -12.40
CA ARG A 515 24.17 12.11 -12.59
C ARG A 515 22.90 12.11 -11.75
N SER A 516 22.54 13.27 -11.23
CA SER A 516 21.25 13.45 -10.55
C SER A 516 20.11 13.23 -11.54
N THR A 517 19.08 12.51 -11.11
CA THR A 517 17.84 12.36 -11.87
C THR A 517 16.75 13.22 -11.23
N SER A 518 15.98 13.95 -12.03
CA SER A 518 14.82 14.73 -11.58
C SER A 518 13.66 14.51 -12.56
N SER A 519 12.49 14.13 -12.06
CA SER A 519 11.28 13.95 -12.86
C SER A 519 10.22 15.05 -12.64
N SER A 520 10.47 15.99 -11.74
CA SER A 520 9.49 17.01 -11.33
C SER A 520 9.76 18.41 -11.91
N THR A 521 8.71 19.07 -12.37
CA THR A 521 8.66 20.48 -12.81
C THR A 521 8.24 21.45 -11.69
N ALA A 522 8.19 21.02 -10.43
CA ALA A 522 7.72 21.87 -9.34
C ALA A 522 8.75 22.94 -8.92
N ALA A 523 8.34 24.21 -8.95
CA ALA A 523 9.13 25.34 -8.49
C ALA A 523 9.35 25.28 -6.95
N PRO A 524 10.59 25.30 -6.44
CA PRO A 524 10.84 25.11 -5.01
C PRO A 524 10.82 26.42 -4.20
N THR A 525 9.74 26.71 -3.45
CA THR A 525 9.77 27.53 -2.22
C THR A 525 8.47 27.35 -1.40
N PRO A 526 8.47 27.25 -0.04
CA PRO A 526 9.44 27.81 0.91
C PRO A 526 9.91 26.83 2.02
N ARG A 527 10.70 25.79 1.70
CA ARG A 527 11.42 24.99 2.73
C ARG A 527 12.81 25.53 3.09
N ARG A 528 13.26 26.65 2.50
CA ARG A 528 14.58 27.23 2.78
C ARG A 528 14.79 27.70 4.23
N ARG A 529 13.73 28.04 4.98
CA ARG A 529 13.86 28.51 6.38
C ARG A 529 14.24 27.40 7.37
N ALA A 530 13.85 26.14 7.14
CA ALA A 530 14.24 25.02 8.02
C ALA A 530 15.74 24.65 7.91
N ARG A 531 16.41 25.04 6.82
CA ARG A 531 17.86 24.82 6.64
C ARG A 531 18.72 25.62 7.62
N SER A 532 18.17 26.64 8.31
CA SER A 532 18.89 27.38 9.36
C SER A 532 19.03 26.60 10.68
N ALA A 533 18.36 25.47 10.84
CA ALA A 533 18.48 24.62 12.03
C ALA A 533 19.89 24.02 12.18
N ALA A 534 20.54 23.65 11.07
CA ALA A 534 21.94 23.19 11.09
C ALA A 534 22.89 24.29 11.61
N THR A 535 22.62 25.56 11.27
CA THR A 535 23.36 26.70 11.82
C THR A 535 23.13 26.86 13.33
N ALA A 536 21.91 26.59 13.81
CA ALA A 536 21.58 26.64 15.23
C ALA A 536 22.26 25.51 16.03
N GLU A 537 22.31 24.28 15.48
CA GLU A 537 23.03 23.17 16.11
C GLU A 537 24.54 23.39 16.14
N ALA A 538 25.14 23.85 15.03
CA ALA A 538 26.56 24.19 14.98
C ALA A 538 26.91 25.31 15.99
N SER A 539 26.05 26.32 16.11
CA SER A 539 26.21 27.40 17.10
C SER A 539 26.09 26.88 18.53
N THR A 540 25.16 25.96 18.78
CA THR A 540 24.97 25.32 20.11
C THR A 540 26.15 24.42 20.46
N SER A 541 26.71 23.70 19.49
CA SER A 541 27.92 22.88 19.66
C SER A 541 29.14 23.75 19.96
N CYS A 542 29.35 24.84 19.22
CA CYS A 542 30.39 25.84 19.51
C CYS A 542 30.20 26.49 20.89
N ALA A 543 28.95 26.76 21.31
CA ALA A 543 28.65 27.28 22.65
C ALA A 543 28.97 26.25 23.76
N ARG A 544 28.73 24.96 23.53
CA ARG A 544 29.11 23.86 24.44
C ARG A 544 30.62 23.64 24.50
N GLN A 545 31.33 23.73 23.37
CA GLN A 545 32.79 23.60 23.35
C GLN A 545 33.50 24.82 23.96
N SER A 546 32.94 26.02 23.81
CA SER A 546 33.48 27.24 24.43
C SER A 546 33.20 27.34 25.93
N SER A 547 32.13 26.70 26.44
CA SER A 547 31.84 26.60 27.87
C SER A 547 32.62 25.48 28.59
N GLY A 548 33.35 24.62 27.86
CA GLY A 548 34.23 23.59 28.41
C GLY A 548 35.67 24.03 28.70
N ARG A 549 36.03 25.31 28.52
CA ARG A 549 37.38 25.82 28.88
C ARG A 549 37.40 26.35 30.32
N PRO A 550 38.27 25.84 31.22
CA PRO A 550 38.42 26.43 32.55
C PRO A 550 39.04 27.84 32.42
N PRO A 551 38.68 28.79 33.29
CA PRO A 551 39.18 30.16 33.17
C PRO A 551 40.69 30.18 33.41
N ARG A 552 41.45 30.75 32.47
CA ARG A 552 42.86 31.10 32.68
C ARG A 552 42.94 32.11 33.81
N ARG A 553 43.45 31.69 34.97
CA ARG A 553 43.84 32.59 36.06
C ARG A 553 45.01 33.46 35.57
N SER A 554 44.76 34.74 35.35
CA SER A 554 45.84 35.74 35.38
C SER A 554 45.98 36.22 36.82
N ALA A 555 47.18 36.05 37.38
CA ALA A 555 47.54 36.60 38.67
C ALA A 555 47.79 38.11 38.52
N ARG A 556 46.97 38.92 39.19
CA ARG A 556 47.37 40.25 39.65
C ARG A 556 46.68 40.57 40.98
N GLU A 557 47.51 40.87 41.95
CA GLU A 557 47.21 41.19 43.35
C GLU A 557 46.40 42.49 43.54
N PRO A 558 45.83 42.71 44.74
CA PRO A 558 44.62 43.50 44.94
C PRO A 558 44.90 44.96 45.30
N ARG A 559 43.97 45.85 44.92
CA ARG A 559 43.76 47.11 45.66
C ARG A 559 42.29 47.27 46.03
N THR A 560 42.12 47.38 47.33
CA THR A 560 40.91 47.68 48.10
C THR A 560 40.21 48.97 47.67
N ARG A 561 38.87 48.94 47.56
CA ARG A 561 37.97 49.92 48.20
C ARG A 561 36.50 49.45 48.17
N THR A 562 35.83 49.73 49.28
CA THR A 562 34.49 49.36 49.78
C THR A 562 33.33 50.11 49.06
N PRO A 563 32.04 49.80 49.36
CA PRO A 563 30.93 49.82 48.40
C PRO A 563 30.03 51.08 48.47
N SER A 564 29.23 51.29 47.41
CA SER A 564 28.07 52.19 47.45
C SER A 564 26.91 51.67 46.57
N SER A 565 25.93 51.04 47.24
CA SER A 565 24.50 51.39 47.29
C SER A 565 23.66 51.71 46.02
N ILE A 566 22.52 50.99 45.94
CA ILE A 566 21.13 51.41 45.55
C ILE A 566 20.80 51.47 44.02
N GLN A 567 20.04 50.54 43.43
CA GLN A 567 18.55 50.30 43.37
C GLN A 567 17.86 50.98 42.13
N PRO A 568 16.58 50.71 41.78
CA PRO A 568 16.20 49.81 40.66
C PRO A 568 15.26 50.42 39.58
N GLY A 569 15.02 49.66 38.50
CA GLY A 569 13.72 49.61 37.82
C GLY A 569 13.64 50.16 36.38
N ARG A 570 13.10 49.36 35.46
CA ARG A 570 11.79 49.59 34.81
C ARG A 570 11.51 48.56 33.71
N ARG A 571 10.29 48.02 33.76
CA ARG A 571 9.60 47.28 32.70
C ARG A 571 9.18 48.24 31.58
N TYR A 572 9.14 47.77 30.34
CA TYR A 572 8.30 48.35 29.29
C TYR A 572 7.51 47.26 28.56
N CYS A 573 6.19 47.46 28.55
CA CYS A 573 5.20 46.76 27.73
C CYS A 573 5.29 47.24 26.27
N CYS A 574 5.05 46.32 25.33
CA CYS A 574 4.75 46.62 23.93
C CYS A 574 3.30 47.08 23.77
N SER A 575 3.10 48.17 23.02
CA SER A 575 1.82 48.59 22.47
C SER A 575 1.85 48.55 20.94
N SER A 576 0.73 48.12 20.40
CA SER A 576 0.27 47.99 19.01
C SER A 576 0.42 49.24 18.13
N SER A 577 0.62 49.02 16.82
CA SER A 577 0.09 49.90 15.76
C SER A 577 -0.15 49.15 14.45
N THR A 578 -1.38 49.28 13.98
CA THR A 578 -2.00 48.85 12.71
C THR A 578 -1.45 49.57 11.47
N THR A 579 -1.52 48.92 10.29
CA THR A 579 -1.50 49.62 8.99
C THR A 579 -2.46 48.95 8.01
N SER A 580 -3.26 49.80 7.36
CA SER A 580 -4.32 49.56 6.38
C SER A 580 -3.77 49.24 4.98
N CYS A 581 -4.46 48.38 4.22
CA CYS A 581 -4.34 48.29 2.75
C CYS A 581 -5.71 48.05 2.09
N ARG A 582 -5.90 48.71 0.94
CA ARG A 582 -7.13 48.86 0.12
C ARG A 582 -7.46 47.65 -0.76
N ALA A 583 -8.73 47.51 -1.12
CA ALA A 583 -9.32 46.58 -2.09
C ALA A 583 -9.32 47.11 -3.55
N PRO A 584 -9.49 46.23 -4.58
CA PRO A 584 -9.92 46.60 -5.93
C PRO A 584 -11.30 46.01 -6.33
N PRO A 585 -11.92 46.47 -7.45
CA PRO A 585 -13.39 46.45 -7.65
C PRO A 585 -13.91 45.40 -8.66
N SER A 586 -15.22 45.12 -8.55
CA SER A 586 -16.05 44.30 -9.46
C SER A 586 -16.48 45.03 -10.75
N PRO A 587 -16.77 44.33 -11.86
CA PRO A 587 -17.47 44.90 -13.00
C PRO A 587 -18.92 44.38 -13.15
N GLY A 588 -19.82 45.26 -13.62
CA GLY A 588 -21.20 44.93 -13.97
C GLY A 588 -21.64 45.53 -15.32
N CYS A 589 -22.24 44.64 -16.13
CA CYS A 589 -23.43 44.82 -16.99
C CYS A 589 -23.44 45.64 -18.32
N THR A 590 -23.72 44.92 -19.42
CA THR A 590 -24.90 44.99 -20.33
C THR A 590 -24.77 45.28 -21.84
N ARG A 591 -25.58 44.50 -22.59
CA ARG A 591 -26.14 44.63 -23.97
C ARG A 591 -25.20 44.27 -25.15
N SER A 592 -25.61 43.55 -26.21
CA SER A 592 -26.91 43.49 -26.88
C SER A 592 -27.13 42.18 -27.69
N ARG A 593 -28.40 41.83 -27.95
CA ARG A 593 -28.86 40.79 -28.89
C ARG A 593 -28.79 41.30 -30.33
N ARG A 594 -28.43 40.42 -31.29
CA ARG A 594 -28.99 40.41 -32.65
C ARG A 594 -28.97 38.99 -33.26
N SER A 595 -30.10 38.65 -33.83
CA SER A 595 -30.46 37.48 -34.62
C SER A 595 -29.89 37.54 -36.05
N THR A 596 -29.55 36.40 -36.64
CA THR A 596 -29.81 36.11 -38.07
C THR A 596 -29.81 34.62 -38.35
N THR A 597 -30.96 34.16 -38.82
CA THR A 597 -31.23 33.00 -39.66
C THR A 597 -30.52 33.09 -41.01
N SER A 598 -29.97 31.98 -41.53
CA SER A 598 -30.09 31.63 -42.96
C SER A 598 -29.69 30.18 -43.22
N ALA A 599 -30.62 29.45 -43.83
CA ALA A 599 -30.49 28.10 -44.34
C ALA A 599 -29.88 28.06 -45.74
N SER A 600 -29.23 26.94 -46.11
CA SER A 600 -29.41 26.19 -47.37
C SER A 600 -28.41 25.02 -47.42
N ARG A 601 -28.88 23.75 -47.40
CA ARG A 601 -29.36 22.90 -48.54
C ARG A 601 -28.20 22.47 -49.45
N VAL A 602 -27.85 21.17 -49.56
CA VAL A 602 -28.35 20.14 -50.54
C VAL A 602 -27.13 19.20 -50.76
N SER A 603 -27.17 17.88 -50.94
CA SER A 603 -28.23 16.87 -51.02
C SER A 603 -27.66 15.45 -51.13
N SER A 604 -28.45 14.48 -50.63
CA SER A 604 -28.76 13.17 -51.24
C SER A 604 -27.66 12.10 -51.33
N ARG A 605 -27.91 10.78 -51.19
CA ARG A 605 -29.02 9.94 -51.66
C ARG A 605 -29.09 8.62 -50.83
N ARG A 606 -30.34 8.17 -50.62
CA ARG A 606 -30.91 6.78 -50.67
C ARG A 606 -29.95 5.59 -50.42
N SER A 607 -30.33 4.57 -49.65
CA SER A 607 -31.51 3.72 -49.90
C SER A 607 -31.93 2.87 -48.68
N SER A 608 -33.12 2.32 -48.79
CA SER A 608 -33.96 1.75 -47.74
C SER A 608 -34.06 0.21 -47.80
N ARG A 609 -34.48 -0.37 -46.67
CA ARG A 609 -35.45 -1.51 -46.52
C ARG A 609 -34.97 -2.95 -46.79
N ARG A 610 -35.03 -3.82 -45.77
CA ARG A 610 -36.09 -4.84 -45.45
C ARG A 610 -35.58 -5.82 -44.37
N ARG A 611 -36.34 -6.09 -43.29
CA ARG A 611 -37.05 -7.37 -42.92
C ARG A 611 -36.13 -8.60 -42.82
N SER A 612 -36.17 -9.47 -41.81
CA SER A 612 -37.31 -9.97 -41.02
C SER A 612 -36.89 -10.55 -39.67
N ALA A 613 -37.83 -10.55 -38.73
CA ALA A 613 -37.85 -11.40 -37.55
C ALA A 613 -38.21 -12.86 -37.91
N ARG A 614 -37.61 -13.80 -37.18
CA ARG A 614 -38.28 -14.95 -36.56
C ARG A 614 -37.45 -15.43 -35.38
#